data_AF-A0A196LA09-F1
#
_entry.id   AF-A0A196LA09-F1
#
_cell.length_a   1.000
_cell.length_b   1.000
_cell.length_c   1.000
_cell.angle_alpha   90.00
_cell.angle_beta   90.00
_cell.angle_gamma   90.00
#
_symmetry.space_group_name_H-M   'P 1'
#
loop_
_entity.id
_entity.type
_entity.pdbx_description
1 polymer ?
#
loop_
_entity_poly.entity_id
_entity_poly.type
_entity_poly.pdbx_seq_one_letter_code
_entity_poly.pdbx_strand_id
1 'polypeptide(L)' 'MGDPSAPEAEDAPPTIEIIRGSATDEELAALIAVVGDAYAQEAADAVAEEPVVSAWTRTQRSMRAPLRRDIPWGRFSG' A
#
# COMPACT_ATOMS: atom_id res chain seq x y z
N MET A 1 -10.62 -11.30 -19.38
CA MET A 1 -11.94 -10.76 -19.02
C MET A 1 -11.83 -10.43 -17.53
N GLY A 2 -11.40 -9.21 -17.19
CA GLY A 2 -11.22 -8.77 -15.81
C GLY A 2 -12.56 -8.32 -15.23
N ASP A 3 -12.73 -8.52 -13.93
CA ASP A 3 -13.95 -8.26 -13.17
C ASP A 3 -14.33 -6.76 -13.22
N PRO A 4 -15.52 -6.35 -13.72
CA PRO A 4 -15.93 -4.95 -13.78
C PRO A 4 -16.58 -4.44 -12.47
N SER A 5 -16.32 -5.07 -11.32
CA SER A 5 -16.98 -4.69 -10.06
C SER A 5 -16.03 -4.76 -8.86
N ALA A 6 -14.88 -4.11 -8.94
CA ALA A 6 -14.43 -3.42 -7.74
C ALA A 6 -15.36 -2.21 -7.59
N PRO A 7 -15.95 -1.93 -6.41
CA PRO A 7 -16.57 -0.63 -6.24
C PRO A 7 -15.47 0.38 -6.53
N GLU A 8 -15.64 1.19 -7.56
CA GLU A 8 -14.99 2.49 -7.62
C GLU A 8 -15.34 3.10 -6.27
N ALA A 9 -14.37 3.16 -5.36
CA ALA A 9 -14.57 3.84 -4.10
C ALA A 9 -14.77 5.29 -4.51
N GLU A 10 -16.03 5.65 -4.79
CA GLU A 10 -16.42 7.02 -5.03
C GLU A 10 -15.84 7.81 -3.87
N ASP A 11 -15.13 8.88 -4.21
CA ASP A 11 -14.50 9.80 -3.27
C ASP A 11 -15.61 10.59 -2.56
N ALA A 12 -16.40 9.85 -1.78
CA ALA A 12 -17.56 10.34 -1.08
C ALA A 12 -17.09 11.20 0.08
N PRO A 13 -17.68 12.38 0.28
CA PRO A 13 -17.22 13.28 1.33
C PRO A 13 -17.35 12.61 2.71
N PRO A 14 -16.41 12.90 3.64
CA PRO A 14 -16.46 12.35 4.98
C PRO A 14 -17.78 12.71 5.68
N THR A 15 -18.35 11.76 6.40
CA THR A 15 -19.56 12.00 7.21
C THR A 15 -19.18 12.77 8.46
N ILE A 16 -19.81 13.93 8.69
CA ILE A 16 -19.57 14.80 9.85
C ILE A 16 -20.86 14.96 10.65
N GLU A 17 -20.81 14.69 11.96
CA GLU A 17 -21.94 14.86 12.89
C GLU A 17 -21.55 15.85 14.01
N ILE A 18 -22.41 16.86 14.27
CA ILE A 18 -22.20 17.86 15.31
C ILE A 18 -22.94 17.42 16.59
N ILE A 19 -22.18 16.94 17.57
CA ILE A 19 -22.74 16.43 18.85
C ILE A 19 -23.13 17.54 19.83
N ARG A 20 -22.57 18.76 19.67
CA ARG A 20 -22.85 19.91 20.54
C ARG A 20 -22.77 21.23 19.78
N GLY A 21 -23.69 22.15 20.08
CA GLY A 21 -23.76 23.47 19.46
C GLY A 21 -24.44 23.42 18.10
N SER A 22 -24.45 24.56 17.41
CA SER A 22 -24.91 24.67 16.02
C SER A 22 -23.80 25.33 15.21
N ALA A 23 -23.34 24.69 14.14
CA ALA A 23 -22.49 25.35 13.15
C ALA A 23 -23.37 26.08 12.15
N THR A 24 -22.89 27.24 11.71
CA THR A 24 -23.42 27.89 10.51
C THR A 24 -23.01 27.11 9.26
N ASP A 25 -23.71 27.33 8.14
CA ASP A 25 -23.39 26.69 6.86
C ASP A 25 -21.95 26.99 6.40
N GLU A 26 -21.48 28.21 6.67
CA GLU A 26 -20.13 28.65 6.31
C GLU A 26 -19.05 27.96 7.16
N GLU A 27 -19.28 27.81 8.47
CA GLU A 27 -18.38 27.07 9.35
C GLU A 27 -18.36 25.58 9.01
N LEU A 28 -19.51 25.00 8.66
CA LEU A 28 -19.59 23.60 8.24
C LEU A 28 -18.86 23.38 6.92
N ALA A 29 -19.01 24.29 5.95
CA ALA A 29 -18.27 24.23 4.69
C ALA A 29 -16.75 24.33 4.90
N ALA A 30 -16.32 25.26 5.77
CA ALA A 30 -14.90 25.39 6.14
C ALA A 30 -14.37 24.11 6.80
N LEU A 31 -15.14 23.50 7.69
CA LEU A 31 -14.76 22.25 8.35
C LEU A 31 -14.63 21.09 7.35
N ILE A 32 -15.62 20.91 6.46
CA ILE A 32 -15.58 19.87 5.42
C ILE A 32 -14.35 20.06 4.53
N ALA A 33 -14.05 21.29 4.12
CA ALA A 33 -12.90 21.57 3.27
C ALA A 33 -11.57 21.20 3.95
N VAL A 34 -11.38 21.59 5.21
CA VAL A 34 -10.15 21.32 5.96
C VAL A 34 -9.97 19.82 6.23
N VAL A 35 -11.04 19.14 6.67
CA VAL A 35 -10.99 17.69 6.96
C VAL A 35 -10.82 16.89 5.67
N GLY A 36 -11.51 17.28 4.60
CA GLY A 36 -11.38 16.66 3.29
C GLY A 36 -9.96 16.77 2.73
N ASP A 37 -9.35 17.95 2.81
CA ASP A 37 -7.96 18.16 2.36
C ASP A 37 -6.96 17.33 3.17
N ALA A 38 -7.09 17.32 4.51
CA ALA A 38 -6.25 16.49 5.37
C ALA A 38 -6.40 14.98 5.08
N TYR A 39 -7.63 14.51 4.83
CA TYR A 39 -7.88 13.11 4.47
C TYR A 39 -7.31 12.76 3.10
N ALA A 40 -7.48 13.63 2.10
CA ALA A 40 -6.94 13.42 0.76
C ALA A 40 -5.40 13.32 0.78
N GLN A 41 -4.75 14.17 1.57
CA GLN A 41 -3.30 14.13 1.73
C GLN A 41 -2.83 12.85 2.41
N GLU A 42 -3.46 12.45 3.52
CA GLU A 42 -3.14 11.19 4.19
C GLU A 42 -3.37 9.98 3.26
N ALA A 43 -4.46 9.97 2.51
CA ALA A 43 -4.76 8.90 1.56
C ALA A 43 -3.72 8.83 0.42
N ALA A 44 -3.20 9.97 -0.04
CA ALA A 44 -2.13 10.02 -1.02
C ALA A 44 -0.79 9.49 -0.47
N ASP A 45 -0.51 9.73 0.80
CA ASP A 45 0.72 9.28 1.46
C ASP A 45 0.63 7.80 1.93
N ALA A 46 -0.58 7.30 2.20
CA ALA A 46 -0.85 5.93 2.63
C ALA A 46 -0.82 4.90 1.49
N VAL A 47 0.04 5.10 0.49
CA VAL A 47 0.23 4.16 -0.63
C VAL A 47 1.41 3.25 -0.30
N ALA A 48 1.14 1.95 -0.16
CA ALA A 48 2.20 0.95 -0.03
C ALA A 48 3.05 0.92 -1.31
N GLU A 49 4.37 0.88 -1.17
CA GLU A 49 5.26 0.69 -2.32
C GLU A 49 4.98 -0.69 -2.94
N GLU A 50 4.53 -0.69 -4.20
CA GLU A 50 4.33 -1.94 -4.94
C GLU A 50 5.70 -2.63 -5.08
N PRO A 51 5.83 -3.91 -4.69
CA PRO A 51 7.10 -4.61 -4.81
C PRO A 51 7.56 -4.65 -6.28
N VAL A 52 8.55 -3.82 -6.62
CA VAL A 52 9.15 -3.82 -7.95
C VAL A 52 10.07 -5.03 -8.09
N VAL A 53 9.55 -6.10 -8.68
CA VAL A 53 10.34 -7.31 -8.97
C VAL A 53 11.19 -7.07 -10.21
N SER A 54 12.52 -7.10 -10.06
CA SER A 54 13.43 -6.95 -11.19
C SER A 54 13.26 -8.07 -12.22
N ALA A 55 13.56 -7.79 -13.49
CA ALA A 55 13.53 -8.80 -14.55
C ALA A 55 14.44 -10.01 -14.20
N TRP A 56 15.57 -9.77 -13.53
CA TRP A 56 16.43 -10.83 -13.01
C TRP A 56 15.73 -11.66 -11.92
N THR A 57 15.13 -11.03 -10.91
CA THR A 57 14.40 -11.75 -9.84
C THR A 57 13.28 -12.62 -10.41
N ARG A 58 12.57 -12.13 -11.44
CA ARG A 58 11.49 -12.86 -12.12
C ARG A 58 11.97 -14.03 -12.97
N THR A 59 13.19 -13.96 -13.51
CA THR A 59 13.73 -14.96 -14.45
C THR A 59 14.85 -15.81 -13.86
N GLN A 60 15.29 -15.52 -12.64
CA GLN A 60 16.30 -16.28 -11.93
C GLN A 60 15.76 -17.70 -11.71
N ARG A 61 16.20 -18.63 -12.57
CA ARG A 61 16.00 -20.05 -12.36
C ARG A 61 16.57 -20.40 -10.99
N SER A 62 15.90 -21.29 -10.26
CA SER A 62 16.32 -21.77 -8.93
C SER A 62 17.84 -21.92 -8.92
N MET A 63 18.53 -21.00 -8.23
CA MET A 63 19.97 -21.10 -8.11
C MET A 63 20.26 -22.45 -7.47
N ARG A 64 21.25 -23.16 -8.01
CA ARG A 64 21.67 -24.46 -7.47
C ARG A 64 21.85 -24.32 -5.96
N ALA A 65 21.42 -25.32 -5.19
CA ALA A 65 21.59 -25.32 -3.75
C ALA A 65 23.06 -24.97 -3.40
N PRO A 66 23.28 -24.05 -2.44
CA PRO A 66 24.63 -23.70 -2.04
C PRO A 66 25.39 -24.96 -1.62
N LEU A 67 26.68 -25.01 -1.95
CA LEU A 67 27.52 -26.17 -1.69
C LEU A 67 27.50 -26.49 -0.19
N ARG A 68 27.09 -27.72 0.14
CA ARG A 68 27.08 -28.26 1.50
C ARG A 68 28.50 -28.35 2.04
N ARG A 69 28.83 -27.44 2.96
CA ARG A 69 30.16 -27.33 3.60
C ARG A 69 30.38 -28.40 4.66
N ASP A 70 29.29 -29.02 5.10
CA ASP A 70 29.24 -30.10 6.07
C ASP A 70 29.51 -31.47 5.43
N ILE A 71 29.66 -31.54 4.10
CA ILE A 71 30.10 -32.73 3.39
C ILE A 71 31.53 -32.47 2.85
N PRO A 72 32.52 -33.30 3.20
CA PRO A 72 33.87 -33.16 2.64
C PRO A 72 33.84 -33.38 1.12
N TRP A 73 34.56 -32.52 0.38
CA TRP A 73 34.63 -32.59 -1.08
C TRP A 73 35.57 -33.72 -1.51
N GLY A 74 35.04 -34.95 -1.53
CA GLY A 74 35.81 -36.14 -1.88
C GLY A 74 37.11 -36.24 -1.09
N ARG A 75 38.23 -36.49 -1.79
CA ARG A 75 39.57 -36.60 -1.18
C ARG A 75 40.22 -35.29 -0.76
N PHE A 76 39.57 -34.14 -0.96
CA PHE A 76 40.12 -32.82 -0.67
C PHE A 76 39.56 -32.28 0.64
N SER A 77 39.87 -32.96 1.75
CA SER A 77 39.66 -32.46 3.11
C SER A 77 40.99 -32.53 3.84
N GLY A 78 41.85 -31.54 3.58
CA GLY A 78 43.23 -31.49 4.05
C GLY A 78 44.21 -31.30 2.90
#